data_AF-A0A453FAI7-F1
#
_entry.id   AF-A0A453FAI7-F1
#
_cell.length_a   1.000
_cell.length_b   1.000
_cell.length_c   1.000
_cell.angle_alpha   90.00
_cell.angle_beta   90.00
_cell.angle_gamma   90.00
#
_symmetry.space_group_name_H-M   'P 1'
#
loop_
_entity.id
_entity.type
_entity.pdbx_description
1 polymer ?
#
loop_
_entity_poly.entity_id
_entity_poly.type
_entity_poly.pdbx_seq_one_letter_code
_entity_poly.pdbx_strand_id
1 'polypeptide(L)'
;LDYNVLGGKLNRGLAVVESYKLLKAGSEPSEEEEFLACILGWGIEWLQAYFLILDDIMDNSQTRRGKPCWYRLPKVGLIAINDGLVLRSQISRIFKRYFHGKPYYVDLLDLFNEVDFKTTSGELLDQITTSEGQKDLSKYTVDVYAIAT
;
A
#
# COMPACT_ATOMS: atom_id res chain seq x y z
N LEU A 1 3.54 5.47 12.38
CA LEU A 1 3.32 4.02 12.16
C LEU A 1 2.02 3.57 12.82
N ASP A 2 1.92 3.67 14.14
CA ASP A 2 0.77 3.17 14.92
C ASP A 2 -0.59 3.78 14.51
N TYR A 3 -0.59 5.04 14.05
CA TYR A 3 -1.81 5.70 13.63
C TYR A 3 -2.33 5.23 12.26
N ASN A 4 -1.43 5.04 11.29
CA ASN A 4 -1.79 4.85 9.87
C ASN A 4 -1.69 3.40 9.40
N VAL A 5 -0.79 2.60 9.99
CA VAL A 5 -0.60 1.21 9.59
C VAL A 5 -1.57 0.30 10.36
N LEU A 6 -1.85 0.59 11.64
CA LEU A 6 -2.79 -0.18 12.46
C LEU A 6 -4.25 0.28 12.30
N GLY A 7 -5.20 -0.52 12.80
CA GLY A 7 -6.64 -0.22 12.79
C GLY A 7 -7.36 -0.61 11.49
N GLY A 8 -6.65 -1.21 10.53
CA GLY A 8 -7.25 -1.90 9.39
C GLY A 8 -7.55 -3.37 9.70
N LYS A 9 -8.14 -4.08 8.74
CA LYS A 9 -8.42 -5.53 8.85
C LYS A 9 -7.18 -6.42 8.66
N LEU A 10 -6.07 -5.85 8.16
CA LEU A 10 -4.82 -6.54 7.81
C LEU A 10 -5.00 -7.67 6.77
N ASN A 11 -6.09 -7.64 6.00
CA ASN A 11 -6.41 -8.71 5.05
C ASN A 11 -5.31 -8.90 3.99
N ARG A 12 -4.64 -7.83 3.55
CA ARG A 12 -3.60 -7.92 2.51
C ARG A 12 -2.33 -8.55 3.08
N GLY A 13 -1.91 -8.13 4.26
CA GLY A 13 -0.78 -8.74 4.98
C GLY A 13 -1.04 -10.20 5.34
N LEU A 14 -2.23 -10.51 5.87
CA LEU A 14 -2.61 -11.89 6.21
C LEU A 14 -2.70 -12.78 4.97
N ALA A 15 -3.17 -12.26 3.83
CA ALA A 15 -3.22 -13.02 2.59
C ALA A 15 -1.84 -13.52 2.14
N VAL A 16 -0.75 -12.79 2.41
CA VAL A 16 0.62 -13.25 2.12
C VAL A 16 0.97 -14.48 2.94
N VAL A 17 0.71 -14.42 4.25
CA VAL A 17 1.03 -15.51 5.18
C VAL A 17 0.23 -16.77 4.83
N GLU A 18 -1.08 -16.61 4.63
CA GLU A 18 -1.96 -17.73 4.27
C GLU A 18 -1.64 -18.31 2.89
N SER A 19 -1.36 -17.46 1.90
CA SER A 19 -0.94 -17.93 0.57
C SER A 19 0.36 -18.71 0.63
N TYR A 20 1.33 -18.24 1.42
CA TYR A 20 2.59 -18.95 1.61
C TYR A 20 2.37 -20.35 2.21
N LYS A 21 1.55 -20.45 3.27
CA LYS A 21 1.18 -21.73 3.89
C LYS A 21 0.53 -22.69 2.90
N LEU A 22 -0.42 -22.20 2.10
CA LEU A 22 -1.12 -23.01 1.09
C LEU A 22 -0.19 -23.48 -0.03
N LEU A 23 0.71 -22.61 -0.50
CA LEU A 23 1.63 -22.91 -1.61
C LEU A 23 2.77 -23.86 -1.22
N LYS A 24 3.09 -23.99 0.07
CA LYS A 24 4.12 -24.90 0.59
C LYS A 24 3.71 -26.39 0.56
N ALA A 25 2.70 -26.74 -0.24
CA ALA A 25 2.26 -28.09 -0.60
C ALA A 25 2.06 -29.04 0.60
N GLY A 26 1.51 -28.53 1.70
CA GLY A 26 1.14 -29.34 2.86
C GLY A 26 2.28 -29.61 3.86
N SER A 27 3.41 -28.94 3.74
CA SER A 27 4.41 -28.86 4.80
C SER A 27 4.23 -27.59 5.62
N GLU A 28 4.36 -27.70 6.94
CA GLU A 28 4.35 -26.52 7.81
C GLU A 28 5.57 -25.64 7.53
N PRO A 29 5.40 -24.31 7.40
CA PRO A 29 6.51 -23.38 7.40
C PRO A 29 7.39 -23.55 8.64
N SER A 30 8.70 -23.41 8.47
CA SER A 30 9.57 -23.15 9.61
C SER A 30 9.26 -21.80 10.24
N GLU A 31 9.69 -21.59 11.48
CA GLU A 31 9.54 -20.30 12.18
C GLU A 31 10.18 -19.14 11.40
N GLU A 32 11.34 -19.38 10.76
CA GLU A 32 11.99 -18.37 9.92
C GLU A 32 11.12 -18.01 8.70
N GLU A 33 10.53 -19.00 8.04
CA GLU A 33 9.70 -18.77 6.86
C GLU A 33 8.39 -18.05 7.20
N GLU A 34 7.73 -18.44 8.30
CA GLU A 34 6.54 -17.74 8.78
C GLU A 34 6.86 -16.30 9.18
N PHE A 35 8.00 -16.08 9.83
CA PHE A 35 8.48 -14.74 10.15
C PHE A 35 8.73 -13.91 8.89
N LEU A 36 9.42 -14.46 7.88
CA LEU A 36 9.66 -13.76 6.61
C LEU A 36 8.35 -13.47 5.85
N ALA A 37 7.40 -14.41 5.82
CA ALA A 37 6.08 -14.19 5.23
C ALA A 37 5.33 -13.05 5.95
N CYS A 38 5.41 -12.98 7.28
CA CYS A 38 4.88 -11.87 8.07
C CYS A 38 5.55 -10.53 7.71
N ILE A 39 6.88 -10.49 7.58
CA ILE A 39 7.62 -9.28 7.18
C ILE A 39 7.18 -8.80 5.81
N LEU A 40 7.00 -9.72 4.84
CA LEU A 40 6.51 -9.38 3.51
C LEU A 40 5.07 -8.84 3.56
N GLY A 41 4.19 -9.48 4.34
CA GLY A 41 2.82 -9.02 4.58
C GLY A 41 2.77 -7.61 5.19
N TRP A 42 3.64 -7.31 6.16
CA TRP A 42 3.78 -5.95 6.71
C TRP A 42 4.29 -4.95 5.67
N GLY A 43 5.15 -5.37 4.75
CA GLY A 43 5.55 -4.55 3.60
C GLY A 43 4.34 -4.06 2.80
N ILE A 44 3.36 -4.95 2.54
CA ILE A 44 2.12 -4.60 1.82
C ILE A 44 1.25 -3.64 2.65
N GLU A 45 1.09 -3.88 3.95
CA GLU A 45 0.29 -3.00 4.82
C GLU A 45 0.92 -1.59 4.94
N TRP A 46 2.26 -1.48 4.90
CA TRP A 46 2.96 -0.20 4.86
C TRP A 46 2.79 0.50 3.50
N LEU A 47 2.86 -0.24 2.40
CA LEU A 47 2.61 0.29 1.06
C LEU A 47 1.19 0.84 0.96
N GLN A 48 0.20 0.09 1.46
CA GLN A 48 -1.18 0.53 1.51
C GLN A 48 -1.34 1.77 2.39
N ALA A 49 -0.73 1.81 3.57
CA ALA A 49 -0.81 2.97 4.47
C ALA A 49 -0.20 4.23 3.84
N TYR A 50 0.90 4.09 3.10
CA TYR A 50 1.49 5.17 2.30
C TYR A 50 0.46 5.74 1.31
N PHE A 51 -0.13 4.91 0.46
CA PHE A 51 -1.12 5.36 -0.52
C PHE A 51 -2.33 6.01 0.14
N LEU A 52 -2.89 5.41 1.19
CA LEU A 52 -4.05 5.96 1.89
C LEU A 52 -3.81 7.35 2.50
N ILE A 53 -2.59 7.64 2.95
CA ILE A 53 -2.28 8.99 3.48
C ILE A 53 -2.34 10.03 2.35
N LEU A 54 -1.81 9.69 1.16
CA LEU A 54 -1.81 10.60 0.02
C LEU A 54 -3.21 10.75 -0.59
N ASP A 55 -3.91 9.63 -0.77
CA ASP A 55 -5.31 9.54 -1.21
C ASP A 55 -6.23 10.40 -0.33
N ASP A 56 -6.14 10.24 0.99
CA ASP A 56 -6.95 11.04 1.93
C ASP A 56 -6.73 12.56 1.74
N ILE A 57 -5.53 12.99 1.30
CA ILE A 57 -5.22 14.41 1.00
C ILE A 57 -5.81 14.81 -0.34
N MET A 58 -5.58 14.03 -1.40
CA MET A 58 -6.05 14.31 -2.77
C MET A 58 -7.58 14.37 -2.81
N ASP A 59 -8.25 13.47 -2.12
CA ASP A 59 -9.72 13.38 -2.04
C ASP A 59 -10.32 14.30 -0.97
N ASN A 60 -9.50 15.07 -0.27
CA ASN A 60 -9.95 15.96 0.81
C ASN A 60 -10.77 15.20 1.89
N SER A 61 -10.43 13.93 2.14
CA SER A 61 -11.14 13.02 3.05
C SER A 61 -11.12 13.50 4.51
N GLN A 62 -12.17 13.13 5.26
CA GLN A 62 -12.34 13.55 6.66
C GLN A 62 -11.84 12.48 7.65
N THR A 63 -12.20 11.21 7.40
CA THR A 63 -11.93 10.11 8.33
C THR A 63 -11.45 8.86 7.64
N ARG A 64 -10.52 8.15 8.30
CA ARG A 64 -10.04 6.81 7.92
C ARG A 64 -9.99 5.92 9.15
N ARG A 65 -10.46 4.67 9.01
CA ARG A 65 -10.41 3.65 10.10
C ARG A 65 -11.04 4.14 11.42
N GLY A 66 -12.13 4.90 11.31
CA GLY A 66 -12.86 5.45 12.47
C GLY A 66 -12.18 6.62 13.18
N LYS A 67 -11.13 7.21 12.59
CA LYS A 67 -10.39 8.36 13.15
C LYS A 67 -10.24 9.47 12.09
N PRO A 68 -9.94 10.73 12.48
CA PRO A 68 -9.57 11.76 11.52
C PRO A 68 -8.40 11.31 10.62
N CYS A 69 -8.45 11.63 9.33
CA CYS A 69 -7.35 11.38 8.40
C CYS A 69 -6.07 12.05 8.93
N TRP A 70 -4.91 11.45 8.65
CA TRP A 70 -3.64 11.86 9.26
C TRP A 70 -3.34 13.34 9.06
N TYR A 71 -3.53 13.85 7.83
CA TYR A 71 -3.30 15.25 7.48
C TYR A 71 -4.29 16.23 8.16
N ARG A 72 -5.44 15.74 8.67
CA ARG A 72 -6.42 16.57 9.38
C ARG A 72 -6.03 16.84 10.83
N LEU A 73 -5.04 16.14 11.37
CA LEU A 73 -4.60 16.39 12.74
C LEU A 73 -3.93 17.78 12.84
N PRO A 74 -4.23 18.59 13.88
CA PRO A 74 -3.78 19.98 13.96
C PRO A 74 -2.26 20.20 13.87
N LYS A 75 -1.46 19.20 14.27
CA LYS A 75 0.00 19.26 14.26
C LYS A 75 0.64 18.61 13.03
N VAL A 76 -0.16 18.03 12.14
CA VAL A 76 0.32 17.27 10.98
C VAL A 76 0.12 18.09 9.70
N GLY A 77 -1.11 18.37 9.30
CA GLY A 77 -1.35 19.08 8.03
C GLY A 77 -0.67 18.38 6.85
N LEU A 78 -0.08 19.16 5.95
CA LEU A 78 0.62 18.64 4.76
C LEU A 78 1.97 17.96 5.06
N ILE A 79 2.45 17.98 6.32
CA ILE A 79 3.60 17.14 6.73
C ILE A 79 3.31 15.66 6.47
N ALA A 80 2.01 15.29 6.48
CA ALA A 80 1.53 13.97 6.11
C ALA A 80 2.08 13.44 4.76
N ILE A 81 2.36 14.32 3.79
CA ILE A 81 2.98 13.92 2.51
C ILE A 81 4.34 13.28 2.77
N ASN A 82 5.20 13.97 3.54
CA ASN A 82 6.51 13.44 3.88
C ASN A 82 6.40 12.19 4.76
N ASP A 83 5.45 12.14 5.69
CA ASP A 83 5.21 10.95 6.52
C ASP A 83 4.85 9.72 5.68
N GLY A 84 4.05 9.91 4.62
CA GLY A 84 3.76 8.87 3.63
C GLY A 84 5.03 8.40 2.91
N LEU A 85 5.85 9.33 2.40
CA LEU A 85 7.12 8.99 1.73
C LEU A 85 8.08 8.24 2.66
N VAL A 86 8.10 8.58 3.95
CA VAL A 86 8.86 7.84 4.96
C VAL A 86 8.36 6.40 5.03
N LEU A 87 7.04 6.13 5.08
CA LEU A 87 6.51 4.77 5.05
C LEU A 87 6.98 3.99 3.81
N ARG A 88 6.88 4.58 2.63
CA ARG A 88 7.34 3.96 1.36
C ARG A 88 8.84 3.64 1.39
N SER A 89 9.67 4.54 1.90
CA SER A 89 11.14 4.33 1.97
C SER A 89 11.54 3.20 2.93
N GLN A 90 10.76 2.98 3.99
CA GLN A 90 11.09 2.01 5.03
C GLN A 90 10.86 0.57 4.58
N ILE A 91 9.97 0.34 3.60
CA ILE A 91 9.76 -0.98 3.00
C ILE A 91 11.08 -1.51 2.45
N SER A 92 11.80 -0.72 1.65
CA SER A 92 13.10 -1.10 1.10
C SER A 92 14.16 -1.34 2.20
N ARG A 93 14.10 -0.60 3.32
CA ARG A 93 15.01 -0.80 4.46
C ARG A 93 14.74 -2.13 5.18
N ILE A 94 13.46 -2.45 5.41
CA ILE A 94 13.03 -3.73 5.97
C ILE A 94 13.45 -4.86 5.03
N PHE A 95 13.24 -4.70 3.73
CA PHE A 95 13.57 -5.76 2.78
C PHE A 95 15.06 -6.02 2.70
N LYS A 96 15.87 -4.96 2.68
CA LYS A 96 17.32 -5.09 2.75
C LYS A 96 17.77 -5.80 4.05
N ARG A 97 17.09 -5.58 5.18
CA ARG A 97 17.44 -6.21 6.45
C ARG A 97 17.16 -7.71 6.47
N TYR A 98 16.02 -8.14 5.94
CA TYR A 98 15.54 -9.53 6.11
C TYR A 98 15.71 -10.41 4.87
N PHE A 99 15.76 -9.83 3.67
CA PHE A 99 15.77 -10.57 2.42
C PHE A 99 17.06 -10.43 1.61
N HIS A 100 17.99 -9.53 1.93
CA HIS A 100 19.18 -9.27 1.09
C HIS A 100 20.02 -10.51 0.74
N GLY A 101 20.08 -11.52 1.61
CA GLY A 101 20.80 -12.78 1.34
C GLY A 101 19.96 -13.85 0.63
N LYS A 102 18.68 -13.61 0.38
CA LYS A 102 17.76 -14.56 -0.26
C LYS A 102 17.85 -14.40 -1.79
N PRO A 103 17.76 -15.51 -2.54
CA PRO A 103 17.90 -15.47 -4.01
C PRO A 103 16.84 -14.61 -4.69
N TYR A 104 15.67 -14.43 -4.07
CA TYR A 104 14.53 -13.68 -4.58
C TYR A 104 14.48 -12.21 -4.10
N TYR A 105 15.56 -11.69 -3.51
CA TYR A 105 15.58 -10.32 -2.96
C TYR A 105 15.28 -9.25 -4.01
N VAL A 106 15.89 -9.37 -5.19
CA VAL A 106 15.72 -8.40 -6.28
C VAL A 106 14.31 -8.47 -6.83
N ASP A 107 13.77 -9.68 -7.01
CA ASP A 107 12.38 -9.88 -7.46
C ASP A 107 11.37 -9.23 -6.51
N LEU A 108 11.62 -9.27 -5.19
CA LEU A 108 10.75 -8.58 -4.21
C LEU A 108 10.80 -7.06 -4.34
N LEU A 109 11.97 -6.48 -4.62
CA LEU A 109 12.09 -5.04 -4.82
C LEU A 109 11.40 -4.60 -6.11
N ASP A 110 11.63 -5.34 -7.19
CA ASP A 110 11.03 -5.05 -8.50
C ASP A 110 9.51 -5.18 -8.44
N LEU A 111 8.98 -6.23 -7.80
CA LEU A 111 7.54 -6.41 -7.60
C LEU A 111 6.92 -5.23 -6.85
N PHE A 112 7.53 -4.77 -5.75
CA PHE A 112 7.00 -3.65 -4.98
C PHE A 112 7.06 -2.34 -5.75
N ASN A 113 8.13 -2.10 -6.51
CA ASN A 113 8.23 -0.90 -7.35
C ASN A 113 7.22 -0.95 -8.52
N GLU A 114 6.97 -2.12 -9.11
CA GLU A 114 5.97 -2.30 -10.16
C GLU A 114 4.55 -2.05 -9.63
N VAL A 115 4.22 -2.59 -8.44
CA VAL A 115 2.94 -2.33 -7.77
C VAL A 115 2.78 -0.85 -7.42
N ASP A 116 3.84 -0.19 -6.93
CA ASP A 116 3.83 1.25 -6.63
C ASP A 116 3.58 2.08 -7.90
N PHE A 117 4.27 1.75 -9.00
CA PHE A 117 4.08 2.39 -10.30
C PHE A 117 2.65 2.20 -10.85
N LYS A 118 2.14 0.96 -10.85
CA LYS A 118 0.77 0.67 -11.31
C LYS A 118 -0.27 1.43 -10.49
N THR A 119 -0.14 1.43 -9.17
CA THR A 119 -1.07 2.12 -8.27
C THR A 119 -1.04 3.62 -8.48
N THR A 120 0.15 4.22 -8.59
CA THR A 120 0.30 5.66 -8.88
C THR A 120 -0.26 6.03 -10.27
N SER A 121 -0.14 5.13 -11.25
CA SER A 121 -0.70 5.34 -12.59
C SER A 121 -2.23 5.27 -12.59
N GLY A 122 -2.81 4.35 -11.82
CA GLY A 122 -4.25 4.26 -11.59
C GLY A 122 -4.79 5.52 -10.89
N GLU A 123 -4.10 5.98 -9.85
CA GLU A 123 -4.44 7.22 -9.13
C GLU A 123 -4.37 8.45 -10.05
N LEU A 124 -3.34 8.54 -10.90
CA LEU A 124 -3.25 9.60 -11.91
C LEU A 124 -4.46 9.59 -12.85
N LEU A 125 -4.87 8.41 -13.31
CA LEU A 125 -6.04 8.25 -14.17
C LEU A 125 -7.32 8.66 -13.44
N ASP A 126 -7.50 8.24 -12.18
CA ASP A 126 -8.65 8.64 -11.36
C ASP A 126 -8.73 10.16 -11.29
N GLN A 127 -7.68 10.82 -10.80
CA GLN A 127 -7.63 12.28 -10.63
C GLN A 127 -7.89 13.04 -11.94
N ILE A 128 -7.39 12.57 -13.10
CA ILE A 128 -7.68 13.20 -14.40
C ILE A 128 -9.16 13.07 -14.76
N THR A 129 -9.78 11.92 -14.49
CA THR A 129 -11.19 11.67 -14.81
C THR A 129 -12.17 12.32 -13.83
N THR A 130 -11.75 12.53 -12.58
CA THR A 130 -12.57 13.07 -11.48
C THR A 130 -12.28 14.54 -11.15
N SER A 131 -11.25 15.13 -11.77
CA SER A 131 -10.79 16.52 -11.53
C SER A 131 -11.92 17.56 -11.48
N GLU A 132 -11.80 18.49 -10.53
CA GLU A 132 -12.78 19.55 -10.30
C GLU A 132 -12.90 20.47 -11.53
N GLY A 133 -14.04 20.36 -12.23
CA GLY A 133 -14.36 21.07 -13.47
C GLY A 133 -15.73 20.65 -14.02
N GLN A 134 -15.97 20.81 -15.32
CA GLN A 134 -17.17 20.24 -15.96
C GLN A 134 -17.09 18.71 -15.92
N LYS A 135 -17.96 18.09 -15.13
CA LYS A 135 -18.09 16.62 -15.04
C LYS A 135 -18.62 16.07 -16.35
N ASP A 136 -17.70 15.57 -17.18
CA ASP A 136 -18.01 14.91 -18.44
C ASP A 136 -18.24 13.42 -18.20
N LEU A 137 -19.50 13.04 -18.05
CA LEU A 137 -19.89 11.64 -17.80
C LEU A 137 -19.53 10.71 -18.96
N SER A 138 -19.25 11.22 -20.16
CA SER A 138 -18.84 10.37 -21.29
C SER A 138 -17.46 9.72 -21.10
N LYS A 139 -16.64 10.26 -20.17
CA LYS A 139 -15.34 9.69 -19.79
C LYS A 139 -15.46 8.44 -18.92
N TYR A 140 -16.64 8.16 -18.38
CA TYR A 140 -16.90 7.04 -17.47
C TYR A 140 -17.25 5.80 -18.30
N THR A 141 -16.24 5.17 -18.88
CA THR A 141 -16.40 3.94 -19.68
C THR A 141 -15.90 2.73 -18.91
N VAL A 142 -16.38 1.55 -19.31
CA VAL A 142 -15.90 0.26 -18.76
C VAL A 142 -14.39 0.09 -18.99
N ASP A 143 -13.90 0.56 -20.14
CA ASP A 143 -12.48 0.45 -20.48
C ASP A 143 -11.60 1.32 -19.56
N VAL A 144 -12.05 2.55 -19.24
CA VAL A 144 -11.34 3.43 -18.31
C VAL A 144 -11.36 2.85 -16.90
N TYR A 145 -12.51 2.33 -16.46
CA TYR A 145 -12.63 1.65 -15.17
C TYR A 145 -11.69 0.43 -15.07
N ALA A 146 -11.62 -0.39 -16.12
CA ALA A 146 -10.78 -1.59 -16.16
C ALA A 146 -9.27 -1.30 -16.16
N ILE A 147 -8.82 -0.09 -16.54
CA ILE A 147 -7.42 0.32 -16.44
C ILE A 147 -7.09 0.79 -15.02
N ALA A 148 -8.07 1.35 -14.30
CA ALA A 148 -7.90 1.85 -12.94
C ALA A 148 -7.99 0.75 -11.85
N THR A 149 -8.54 -0.43 -12.16
CA THR A 149 -8.74 -1.56 -11.23
C THR A 149 -7.96 -2.81 -11.60
#